data_AF-A0A2N6EE52-F1
#
_entry.id   AF-A0A2N6EE52-F1
#
_cell.length_a   1.000
_cell.length_b   1.000
_cell.length_c   1.000
_cell.angle_alpha   90.00
_cell.angle_beta   90.00
_cell.angle_gamma   90.00
#
_symmetry.space_group_name_H-M   'P 1'
#
loop_
_entity.id
_entity.type
_entity.pdbx_description
1 polymer ?
#
loop_
_entity_poly.entity_id
_entity_poly.type
_entity_poly.pdbx_seq_one_letter_code
_entity_poly.pdbx_strand_id
1 'polypeptide(L)'
;MDTMGLKKPPYLAPWLLLLVLGLVVCDPAWAARARPDMAKKVGDRAPIFALASSEDRLVDYDRDYYGQHHLVLTFFPAAFTPV
;
A
#
# COMPACT_ATOMS: atom_id res chain seq x y z
N MET A 1 -39.52 -39.06 1.48
CA MET A 1 -38.24 -38.52 0.96
C MET A 1 -38.64 -37.32 0.15
N ASP A 2 -38.89 -36.22 0.87
CA ASP A 2 -39.59 -35.07 0.33
C ASP A 2 -38.60 -33.92 0.32
N THR A 3 -38.26 -33.50 -0.89
CA THR A 3 -37.34 -32.41 -1.17
C THR A 3 -37.96 -31.12 -0.62
N MET A 4 -37.42 -30.65 0.49
CA MET A 4 -37.82 -29.40 1.13
C MET A 4 -37.43 -28.25 0.19
N GLY A 5 -38.36 -27.86 -0.67
CA GLY A 5 -38.22 -26.80 -1.66
C GLY A 5 -37.96 -25.46 -0.99
N LEU A 6 -36.70 -25.04 -0.96
CA LEU A 6 -36.27 -23.73 -0.53
C LEU A 6 -36.83 -22.67 -1.49
N LYS A 7 -38.00 -22.14 -1.16
CA LYS A 7 -38.65 -21.04 -1.89
C LYS A 7 -37.78 -19.79 -1.70
N LYS A 8 -36.85 -19.53 -2.62
CA LYS A 8 -35.97 -18.36 -2.58
C LYS A 8 -36.83 -17.10 -2.55
N PRO A 9 -36.81 -16.31 -1.47
CA PRO A 9 -37.60 -15.10 -1.41
C PRO A 9 -37.13 -14.10 -2.48
N PRO A 10 -38.02 -13.62 -3.37
CA PRO A 10 -37.65 -12.77 -4.51
C PRO A 10 -37.08 -11.40 -4.10
N TYR A 11 -37.23 -11.04 -2.83
CA TYR A 11 -36.73 -9.78 -2.27
C TYR A 11 -35.28 -9.85 -1.80
N LEU A 12 -34.67 -11.02 -1.59
CA LEU A 12 -33.26 -11.11 -1.13
C LEU A 12 -32.25 -10.86 -2.24
N ALA A 13 -32.60 -11.21 -3.49
CA ALA A 13 -31.74 -11.01 -4.66
C ALA A 13 -31.32 -9.54 -4.87
N PRO A 14 -32.22 -8.53 -4.82
CA PRO A 14 -31.80 -7.13 -4.98
C PRO A 14 -30.94 -6.65 -3.81
N TRP A 15 -31.19 -7.08 -2.57
CA TRP A 15 -30.33 -6.71 -1.44
C TRP A 15 -28.92 -7.31 -1.53
N LEU A 16 -28.84 -8.55 -2.01
CA LEU A 16 -27.56 -9.22 -2.21
C LEU A 16 -26.79 -8.60 -3.39
N LEU A 17 -27.50 -8.20 -4.46
CA LEU A 17 -26.94 -7.43 -5.55
C LEU A 17 -26.41 -6.07 -5.07
N LEU A 18 -27.15 -5.36 -4.23
CA LEU A 18 -26.73 -4.07 -3.65
C LEU A 18 -25.53 -4.21 -2.71
N LEU A 19 -25.44 -5.29 -1.93
CA LEU A 19 -24.28 -5.58 -1.09
C LEU A 19 -23.03 -5.86 -1.93
N VAL A 20 -23.16 -6.66 -2.99
CA VAL A 20 -22.06 -6.95 -3.91
C VAL A 20 -21.64 -5.67 -4.65
N LEU A 21 -22.59 -4.85 -5.09
CA LEU A 21 -22.30 -3.56 -5.71
C LEU A 21 -21.59 -2.61 -4.74
N GLY A 22 -22.01 -2.57 -3.48
CA GLY A 22 -21.36 -1.79 -2.42
C GLY A 22 -19.92 -2.25 -2.16
N LEU A 23 -19.66 -3.56 -2.18
CA LEU A 23 -18.31 -4.11 -2.06
C LEU A 23 -17.43 -3.82 -3.28
N VAL A 24 -18.00 -3.81 -4.49
CA VAL A 24 -17.26 -3.47 -5.73
C VAL A 24 -16.94 -1.97 -5.83
N VAL A 25 -17.80 -1.10 -5.29
CA VAL A 25 -17.56 0.36 -5.25
C VAL A 25 -16.65 0.75 -4.07
N CYS A 26 -16.52 -0.12 -3.06
CA CYS A 26 -15.52 0.02 -2.00
C CYS A 26 -14.14 -0.40 -2.54
N ASP A 27 -13.63 0.37 -3.50
CA ASP A 27 -12.23 0.28 -3.89
C ASP A 27 -11.40 0.53 -2.62
N PRO A 28 -10.52 -0.39 -2.23
CA PRO A 28 -9.66 -0.17 -1.09
C PRO A 28 -8.63 0.88 -1.49
N ALA A 29 -9.01 2.16 -1.39
CA ALA A 29 -8.11 3.30 -1.51
C ALA A 29 -6.91 3.20 -0.56
N TRP A 30 -7.01 2.34 0.47
CA TRP A 30 -5.97 2.01 1.44
C TRP A 30 -4.97 0.95 0.92
N ALA A 31 -5.34 0.13 -0.06
CA ALA A 31 -4.47 -0.86 -0.69
C ALA A 31 -3.62 -0.26 -1.82
N ALA A 32 -4.06 0.87 -2.40
CA ALA A 32 -3.22 1.72 -3.21
C ALA A 32 -2.20 2.44 -2.31
N ARG A 33 -1.19 1.70 -1.82
CA ARG A 33 -0.01 2.32 -1.22
C ARG A 33 0.62 3.15 -2.33
N ALA A 34 0.33 4.45 -2.34
CA ALA A 34 0.84 5.37 -3.34
C ALA A 34 2.34 5.14 -3.45
N ARG A 35 2.79 4.56 -4.57
CA ARG A 35 4.22 4.39 -4.82
C ARG A 35 4.73 5.83 -4.93
N PRO A 36 5.59 6.28 -4.00
CA PRO A 36 6.05 7.66 -4.05
C PRO A 36 6.62 7.88 -5.44
N ASP A 37 6.15 8.93 -6.12
CA ASP A 37 6.66 9.30 -7.43
C ASP A 37 8.15 9.59 -7.27
N MET A 38 8.98 8.65 -7.74
CA MET A 38 10.43 8.73 -7.63
C MET A 38 11.02 9.64 -8.71
N ALA A 39 10.19 10.26 -9.56
CA ALA A 39 10.62 11.28 -10.52
C ALA A 39 10.96 12.61 -9.82
N LYS A 40 11.98 12.59 -8.96
CA LYS A 40 12.53 13.77 -8.30
C LYS A 40 13.44 14.53 -9.25
N LYS A 41 13.32 15.85 -9.33
CA LYS A 41 14.27 16.67 -10.10
C LYS A 41 15.41 17.14 -9.21
N VAL A 42 16.53 17.49 -9.84
CA VAL A 42 17.67 18.11 -9.14
C VAL A 42 17.23 19.46 -8.57
N GLY A 43 17.50 19.68 -7.29
CA GLY A 43 17.09 20.88 -6.55
C GLY A 43 15.80 20.73 -5.75
N ASP A 44 15.00 19.69 -6.01
CA ASP A 44 13.82 19.41 -5.19
C ASP A 44 14.23 18.92 -3.80
N ARG A 45 13.48 19.34 -2.76
CA ARG A 45 13.67 18.84 -1.39
C ARG A 45 13.54 17.32 -1.37
N ALA A 46 14.55 16.60 -0.87
CA ALA A 46 14.53 15.14 -0.71
C ALA A 46 13.24 14.65 0.00
N PRO A 47 12.69 13.47 -0.38
CA PRO A 47 11.48 12.96 0.24
C PRO A 47 11.74 12.66 1.72
N ILE A 48 10.72 12.86 2.56
CA ILE A 48 10.78 12.42 3.95
C ILE A 48 10.50 10.93 3.99
N PHE A 49 11.40 10.16 4.60
CA PHE A 49 11.29 8.71 4.69
C PHE A 49 11.78 8.20 6.05
N ALA A 50 11.19 7.09 6.46
CA ALA A 50 11.67 6.28 7.56
C ALA A 50 11.98 4.86 7.02
N LEU A 51 13.15 4.33 7.36
CA LEU A 51 13.63 3.04 6.87
C LEU A 51 14.07 2.16 8.04
N ALA A 52 13.71 0.88 7.99
CA ALA A 52 14.31 -0.11 8.87
C ALA A 52 15.78 -0.30 8.48
N SER A 53 16.68 -0.19 9.45
CA SER A 53 18.10 -0.50 9.30
C SER A 53 18.38 -1.94 9.72
N SER A 54 19.46 -2.52 9.19
CA SER A 54 20.01 -3.80 9.67
C SER A 54 20.49 -3.75 11.12
N GLU A 55 20.65 -2.57 11.69
CA GLU A 55 21.10 -2.34 13.07
C GLU A 55 19.95 -2.30 14.10
N ASP A 56 18.81 -2.93 13.79
CA ASP A 56 17.60 -2.95 14.64
C ASP A 56 17.14 -1.56 15.09
N ARG A 57 17.30 -0.57 14.20
CA ARG A 57 16.84 0.80 14.44
C ARG A 57 16.03 1.31 13.25
N LEU A 58 15.05 2.15 13.57
CA LEU A 58 14.36 2.94 12.57
C LEU A 58 15.18 4.20 12.27
N VAL A 59 15.57 4.36 11.01
CA VAL A 59 16.27 5.54 10.51
C VAL A 59 15.21 6.52 10.00
N ASP A 60 15.14 7.71 10.60
CA ASP A 60 14.24 8.78 10.16
C ASP A 60 15.06 9.90 9.49
N TYR A 61 14.81 10.15 8.20
CA TYR A 61 15.56 11.17 7.47
C TYR A 61 15.30 12.59 7.99
N ASP A 62 14.05 12.93 8.34
CA ASP A 62 13.69 14.30 8.76
C ASP A 62 14.30 14.62 10.12
N ARG A 63 14.25 13.66 11.04
CA ARG A 63 14.75 13.86 12.41
C ARG A 63 16.26 13.70 12.53
N ASP A 64 16.82 12.66 11.90
CA ASP A 64 18.18 12.22 12.24
C ASP A 64 19.24 12.76 11.26
N TYR A 65 18.85 13.21 10.06
CA TYR A 65 19.80 13.56 8.98
C TYR A 65 19.53 14.90 8.30
N TYR A 66 18.28 15.35 8.22
CA TYR A 66 17.91 16.56 7.49
C TYR A 66 18.65 17.80 8.02
N GLY A 67 19.32 18.51 7.13
CA GLY A 67 20.06 19.74 7.44
C GLY A 67 21.38 19.54 8.20
N GLN A 68 21.65 18.33 8.71
CA GLN A 68 22.86 18.04 9.48
C GLN A 68 23.90 17.24 8.68
N HIS A 69 23.46 16.41 7.73
CA HIS A 69 24.32 15.49 7.00
C HIS A 69 24.05 15.50 5.50
N HIS A 70 25.10 15.28 4.71
CA HIS A 70 24.96 14.94 3.29
C HIS A 70 24.71 13.44 3.17
N LEU A 71 23.62 13.06 2.50
CA LEU A 71 23.16 11.68 2.40
C LEU A 71 23.26 11.17 0.96
N VAL A 72 23.86 10.01 0.79
CA VAL A 72 23.88 9.27 -0.48
C VAL A 72 23.06 8.00 -0.31
N LEU A 73 22.07 7.81 -1.17
CA LEU A 73 21.14 6.68 -1.11
C LEU A 73 21.28 5.83 -2.37
N THR A 74 21.58 4.54 -2.20
CA THR A 74 21.81 3.61 -3.31
C THR A 74 20.79 2.47 -3.23
N PHE A 75 20.19 2.13 -4.37
CA PHE A 75 19.22 1.06 -4.49
C PHE A 75 19.76 -0.04 -5.40
N PHE A 76 19.51 -1.29 -5.02
CA PHE A 76 19.85 -2.47 -5.83
C PHE A 76 18.59 -3.33 -6.03
N PRO A 77 18.48 -4.09 -7.13
CA PRO A 77 17.22 -4.76 -7.51
C PRO A 77 16.78 -5.85 -6.51
N ALA A 78 17.73 -6.63 -6.00
CA ALA A 78 17.48 -7.71 -5.08
C ALA A 78 18.72 -8.02 -4.24
N ALA A 79 18.50 -8.49 -3.01
CA ALA A 79 19.58 -9.05 -2.21
C ALA A 79 20.04 -10.40 -2.80
N PHE A 80 21.33 -10.73 -2.60
CA PHE A 80 21.91 -12.03 -2.97
C PHE A 80 21.88 -12.40 -4.47
N THR A 81 21.76 -11.42 -5.37
CA THR A 81 21.94 -11.62 -6.81
C THR A 81 23.34 -11.20 -7.24
N PRO A 82 24.04 -11.98 -8.09
CA PRO A 82 25.30 -11.53 -8.68
C PRO A 82 25.09 -10.25 -9.51
N VAL A 83 26.11 -9.40 -9.53
CA VAL A 83 26.13 -8.14 -10.27
C VAL A 83 26.46 -8.35 -11.75
#